data_AF-A0A970XQN9-F1
#
_entry.id   AF-A0A970XQN9-F1
#
_cell.length_a   1.000
_cell.length_b   1.000
_cell.length_c   1.000
_cell.angle_alpha   90.00
_cell.angle_beta   90.00
_cell.angle_gamma   90.00
#
_symmetry.space_group_name_H-M   'P 1'
#
loop_
_entity.id
_entity.type
_entity.pdbx_description
1 polymer ?
#
loop_
_entity_poly.entity_id
_entity_poly.type
_entity_poly.pdbx_seq_one_letter_code
_entity_poly.pdbx_strand_id
1 'polypeptide(L)'
;MFENAIIGSMVVALATILLDFMLGVLISIKQQIFDVGKLPQFLANNVLPFVGGLAVIATMALFVPAMEYVYYTGVALVAVKFSKEALLEKMTLLFK
;
A
#
# COMPACT_ATOMS: atom_id res chain seq x y z
N MET A 1 -6.75 6.46 -22.77
CA MET A 1 -7.70 5.71 -21.90
C MET A 1 -6.95 4.85 -20.88
N PHE A 2 -5.88 4.14 -21.28
CA PHE A 2 -5.05 3.30 -20.40
C PHE A 2 -4.19 4.07 -19.37
N GLU A 3 -3.61 5.23 -19.70
CA GLU A 3 -2.87 6.06 -18.72
C GLU A 3 -3.71 6.46 -17.50
N ASN A 4 -4.95 6.88 -17.73
CA ASN A 4 -5.87 7.25 -16.65
C ASN A 4 -6.17 6.06 -15.72
N ALA A 5 -6.19 4.84 -16.26
CA ALA A 5 -6.39 3.62 -15.48
C ALA A 5 -5.14 3.23 -14.68
N ILE A 6 -3.94 3.40 -15.24
CA ILE A 6 -2.67 3.19 -14.53
C ILE A 6 -2.57 4.17 -13.35
N ILE A 7 -2.76 5.47 -13.61
CA ILE A 7 -2.70 6.49 -12.55
C ILE A 7 -3.79 6.25 -11.50
N GLY A 8 -5.04 6.00 -11.91
CA GLY A 8 -6.14 5.76 -10.99
C GLY A 8 -5.92 4.55 -10.08
N SER A 9 -5.45 3.44 -10.64
CA SER A 9 -5.14 2.23 -9.87
C SER A 9 -3.93 2.41 -8.92
N MET A 10 -2.95 3.25 -9.30
CA MET A 10 -1.83 3.60 -8.43
C MET A 10 -2.29 4.44 -7.23
N VAL A 11 -3.19 5.40 -7.46
CA VAL A 11 -3.80 6.21 -6.38
C VAL A 11 -4.59 5.32 -5.42
N VAL A 12 -5.35 4.35 -5.93
CA VAL A 12 -6.07 3.39 -5.09
C VAL A 12 -5.09 2.56 -4.24
N ALA A 13 -4.03 2.00 -4.85
CA ALA A 13 -3.02 1.25 -4.11
C ALA A 13 -2.37 2.10 -3.01
N LEU A 14 -2.00 3.35 -3.33
CA LEU A 14 -1.47 4.30 -2.36
C LEU A 14 -2.45 4.58 -1.22
N ALA A 15 -3.73 4.79 -1.53
CA ALA A 15 -4.76 5.04 -0.52
C ALA A 15 -4.92 3.84 0.43
N THR A 16 -4.90 2.60 -0.09
CA THR A 16 -4.99 1.39 0.75
C THR A 16 -3.75 1.24 1.64
N ILE A 17 -2.55 1.48 1.11
CA ILE A 17 -1.31 1.44 1.90
C ILE A 17 -1.32 2.50 3.01
N LEU A 18 -1.76 3.72 2.70
CA LEU A 18 -1.86 4.80 3.69
C LEU A 18 -2.89 4.48 4.77
N LEU A 19 -4.03 3.92 4.41
CA LEU A 19 -5.05 3.51 5.37
C LEU A 19 -4.51 2.43 6.32
N ASP A 20 -3.84 1.42 5.78
CA ASP A 20 -3.18 0.38 6.59
C ASP A 20 -2.14 0.98 7.54
N PHE A 21 -1.30 1.91 7.06
CA PHE A 21 -0.32 2.62 7.89
C PHE A 21 -1.00 3.38 9.04
N MET A 22 -2.03 4.18 8.74
CA MET A 22 -2.75 4.95 9.75
C MET A 22 -3.37 4.05 10.83
N LEU A 23 -3.98 2.93 10.44
CA LEU A 23 -4.51 1.96 11.40
C LEU A 23 -3.40 1.34 12.26
N GLY A 24 -2.24 1.05 11.68
CA GLY A 24 -1.07 0.54 12.42
C GLY A 24 -0.56 1.54 13.47
N VAL A 25 -0.55 2.83 13.14
CA VAL A 25 -0.23 3.92 14.07
C VAL A 25 -1.26 3.97 15.20
N LEU A 26 -2.56 3.95 14.88
CA LEU A 26 -3.62 3.98 15.89
C LEU A 26 -3.55 2.79 16.86
N ILE A 27 -3.26 1.58 16.36
CA ILE A 27 -3.08 0.39 17.20
C ILE A 27 -1.87 0.52 18.11
N SER A 28 -0.75 1.03 17.58
CA SER A 28 0.46 1.23 18.37
C SER A 28 0.23 2.23 19.51
N ILE A 29 -0.58 3.27 19.28
CA ILE A 29 -1.00 4.24 20.30
C ILE A 29 -1.92 3.55 21.32
N LYS A 30 -2.92 2.79 20.86
CA LYS A 30 -3.83 2.02 21.75
C LYS A 30 -3.05 1.06 22.67
N GLN A 31 -1.99 0.44 22.15
CA GLN A 31 -1.15 -0.51 22.89
C GLN A 31 -0.03 0.16 23.71
N GLN A 32 0.09 1.50 23.71
CA GLN A 32 1.12 2.25 24.43
C GLN A 32 2.58 1.88 24.03
N ILE A 33 2.77 1.38 22.80
CA ILE A 33 4.08 1.00 22.25
C ILE A 33 4.52 1.94 21.10
N PHE A 34 3.76 2.99 20.85
CA PHE A 34 4.04 3.92 19.76
C PHE A 34 5.34 4.69 19.98
N ASP A 35 6.22 4.62 18.99
CA ASP A 35 7.50 5.30 18.97
C ASP A 35 7.67 6.03 17.62
N VAL A 36 7.65 7.36 17.66
CA VAL A 36 7.80 8.22 16.48
C VAL A 36 9.14 7.97 15.77
N GLY A 37 10.18 7.60 16.51
CA GLY A 37 11.50 7.29 15.94
C GLY A 37 11.50 6.06 15.05
N LYS A 38 10.52 5.15 15.20
CA LYS A 38 10.37 3.96 14.37
C LYS A 38 9.54 4.18 13.10
N LEU A 39 8.84 5.32 13.00
CA LEU A 39 8.02 5.63 11.82
C LEU A 39 8.81 5.67 10.50
N PRO A 40 9.99 6.33 10.42
CA PRO A 40 10.76 6.34 9.17
C PRO A 40 11.17 4.93 8.74
N GLN A 41 11.58 4.10 9.70
CA GLN A 41 11.96 2.71 9.44
C GLN A 41 10.75 1.86 9.02
N PHE A 42 9.58 2.11 9.62
CA PHE A 42 8.33 1.47 9.20
C PHE A 42 7.98 1.81 7.76
N LEU A 43 8.02 3.08 7.38
CA LEU A 43 7.73 3.53 6.01
C LEU A 43 8.73 2.93 5.01
N ALA A 44 10.01 2.88 5.36
CA ALA A 44 11.05 2.31 4.52
C ALA A 44 10.87 0.81 4.27
N ASN A 45 10.37 0.05 5.26
CA ASN A 45 10.24 -1.40 5.14
C ASN A 45 8.86 -1.83 4.62
N ASN A 46 7.79 -1.09 4.92
CA ASN A 46 6.42 -1.53 4.68
C ASN A 46 5.66 -0.71 3.64
N VAL A 47 6.11 0.50 3.29
CA VAL A 47 5.42 1.39 2.34
C VAL A 47 6.24 1.57 1.08
N LEU A 48 7.49 2.06 1.22
CA LEU A 48 8.35 2.39 0.08
C LEU A 48 8.61 1.23 -0.90
N PRO A 49 8.79 -0.03 -0.47
CA PRO A 49 9.03 -1.12 -1.41
C PRO A 49 7.82 -1.39 -2.32
N PHE A 50 6.61 -1.26 -1.78
CA PHE A 50 5.37 -1.46 -2.56
C PHE A 50 5.10 -0.28 -3.47
N VAL A 51 5.23 0.95 -2.96
CA VAL A 51 5.02 2.17 -3.75
C VAL A 51 6.06 2.28 -4.86
N GLY A 52 7.34 2.11 -4.51
CA GLY A 52 8.45 2.17 -5.46
C GLY A 52 8.38 1.05 -6.49
N GLY A 53 8.10 -0.19 -6.06
CA GLY A 53 7.93 -1.32 -6.96
C GLY A 53 6.80 -1.09 -7.96
N LEU A 54 5.62 -0.66 -7.50
CA LEU A 54 4.51 -0.32 -8.38
C LEU A 54 4.83 0.86 -9.31
N ALA A 55 5.51 1.89 -8.81
CA ALA A 55 5.91 3.06 -9.62
C ALA A 55 6.86 2.68 -10.77
N VAL A 56 7.82 1.80 -10.50
CA VAL A 56 8.75 1.30 -11.53
C VAL A 56 7.98 0.50 -12.58
N ILE A 57 7.13 -0.43 -12.16
CA ILE A 57 6.36 -1.26 -13.09
C ILE A 57 5.36 -0.40 -13.89
N ALA A 58 4.70 0.57 -13.25
CA ALA A 58 3.81 1.53 -13.89
C ALA A 58 4.55 2.33 -14.97
N THR A 59 5.75 2.81 -14.66
CA THR A 59 6.60 3.54 -15.60
C THR A 59 6.98 2.65 -16.78
N MET A 60 7.38 1.40 -16.53
CA MET A 60 7.69 0.43 -17.60
C MET A 60 6.47 0.11 -18.47
N ALA A 61 5.27 0.04 -17.88
CA ALA A 61 4.03 -0.20 -18.61
C ALA A 61 3.70 0.92 -19.62
N LEU A 62 4.15 2.15 -19.39
CA LEU A 62 3.99 3.24 -20.36
C LEU A 62 4.81 3.05 -21.65
N PHE A 63 5.92 2.32 -21.58
CA PHE A 63 6.80 2.08 -22.73
C PHE A 63 6.65 0.68 -23.33
N VAL A 64 6.21 -0.30 -22.53
CA VAL A 64 6.11 -1.71 -22.91
C VAL A 64 4.69 -2.22 -22.59
N PRO A 65 3.81 -2.36 -23.58
CA PRO A 65 2.41 -2.77 -23.36
C PRO A 65 2.25 -4.09 -22.61
N ALA A 66 3.17 -5.04 -22.80
CA ALA A 66 3.16 -6.32 -22.08
C ALA A 66 3.31 -6.16 -20.55
N MET A 67 3.93 -5.07 -20.09
CA MET A 67 4.10 -4.77 -18.66
C MET A 67 2.81 -4.26 -18.00
N GLU A 68 1.79 -3.88 -18.77
CA GLU A 68 0.49 -3.50 -18.19
C GLU A 68 -0.14 -4.66 -17.39
N TYR A 69 -0.07 -5.88 -17.90
CA TYR A 69 -0.58 -7.05 -17.18
C TYR A 69 0.16 -7.30 -15.87
N VAL A 70 1.49 -7.12 -15.88
CA VAL A 70 2.34 -7.24 -14.69
C VAL A 70 2.01 -6.13 -13.68
N TYR A 71 1.74 -4.92 -14.18
CA TYR A 71 1.33 -3.80 -13.35
C TYR A 71 -0.02 -4.07 -12.65
N TYR A 72 -1.06 -4.41 -13.42
CA TYR A 72 -2.40 -4.62 -12.86
C TYR A 72 -2.46 -5.81 -11.90
N THR A 73 -1.71 -6.88 -12.18
CA THR A 73 -1.58 -8.01 -11.24
C THR A 73 -0.86 -7.59 -9.97
N GLY A 74 0.22 -6.81 -10.07
CA GLY A 74 0.90 -6.23 -8.92
C GLY A 74 -0.03 -5.36 -8.06
N VAL A 75 -0.79 -4.45 -8.69
CA VAL A 75 -1.76 -3.61 -7.98
C VAL A 75 -2.82 -4.45 -7.28
N ALA A 76 -3.37 -5.46 -7.94
CA ALA A 76 -4.37 -6.34 -7.35
C ALA A 76 -3.84 -7.07 -6.11
N LEU A 77 -2.61 -7.58 -6.17
CA LEU A 77 -1.96 -8.26 -5.04
C LEU A 77 -1.71 -7.29 -3.87
N VAL A 78 -1.24 -6.08 -4.15
CA VAL A 78 -1.05 -5.03 -3.14
C VAL A 78 -2.39 -4.66 -2.50
N ALA A 79 -3.43 -4.42 -3.30
CA ALA A 79 -4.75 -4.09 -2.81
C ALA A 79 -5.31 -5.19 -1.88
N VAL A 80 -5.19 -6.46 -2.27
CA VAL A 80 -5.61 -7.59 -1.44
C VAL A 80 -4.83 -7.64 -0.13
N LYS A 81 -3.50 -7.54 -0.19
CA LYS A 81 -2.64 -7.57 1.01
C LYS A 81 -3.04 -6.48 2.00
N PHE A 82 -3.01 -5.23 1.57
CA PHE A 82 -3.23 -4.10 2.48
C PHE A 82 -4.69 -3.99 2.92
N SER A 83 -5.66 -4.40 2.09
CA SER A 83 -7.05 -4.47 2.52
C SER A 83 -7.25 -5.54 3.60
N LYS A 84 -6.60 -6.70 3.48
CA LYS A 84 -6.66 -7.76 4.49
C LYS A 84 -6.05 -7.29 5.82
N GLU A 85 -4.84 -6.75 5.79
CA GLU A 85 -4.16 -6.22 6.99
C GLU A 85 -4.99 -5.11 7.65
N ALA A 86 -5.45 -4.13 6.87
CA ALA A 86 -6.25 -3.02 7.37
C ALA A 86 -7.60 -3.46 7.94
N LEU A 87 -8.41 -4.17 7.15
CA LEU A 87 -9.81 -4.44 7.48
C LEU A 87 -9.99 -5.61 8.43
N LEU A 88 -9.21 -6.69 8.29
CA LEU A 88 -9.41 -7.89 9.10
C LEU A 88 -8.52 -7.90 10.33
N GLU A 89 -7.26 -7.53 10.19
CA GLU A 89 -6.33 -7.65 11.32
C GLU A 89 -6.43 -6.42 12.21
N LYS A 90 -6.24 -5.24 11.61
CA LYS A 90 -6.14 -3.99 12.35
C LYS A 90 -7.48 -3.50 12.89
N MET A 91 -8.56 -3.53 12.12
CA MET A 91 -9.87 -3.14 12.67
C MET A 91 -10.30 -4.07 13.81
N THR A 92 -10.11 -5.38 13.70
CA THR A 92 -10.44 -6.30 14.81
C THR A 92 -9.62 -5.98 16.06
N LEU A 93 -8.34 -5.64 15.93
CA LEU A 93 -7.52 -5.20 17.08
C LEU A 93 -7.97 -3.87 17.68
N LEU A 94 -8.52 -2.95 16.88
CA LEU A 94 -9.02 -1.67 17.38
C LEU A 94 -10.35 -1.79 18.12
N PHE A 95 -11.26 -2.65 17.65
CA PHE A 95 -12.61 -2.81 18.24
C PHE A 95 -12.74 -3.94 19.27
N LYS A 96 -11.69 -4.75 19.46
CA LYS A 96 -11.58 -5.71 20.57
C LYS A 96 -11.03 -5.04 21.83
#